data_AF-A0AAA9ZKW1-F1
#
_entry.id   AF-A0AAA9ZKW1-F1
#
_cell.length_a   1.000
_cell.length_b   1.000
_cell.length_c   1.000
_cell.angle_alpha   90.00
_cell.angle_beta   90.00
_cell.angle_gamma   90.00
#
_symmetry.space_group_name_H-M   'P 1'
#
loop_
_entity.id
_entity.type
_entity.pdbx_description
1 polymer ?
#
loop_
_entity_poly.entity_id
_entity_poly.type
_entity_poly.pdbx_seq_one_letter_code
_entity_poly.pdbx_strand_id
1 'polypeptide(L)'
;MASSSSNEASKGNEELKLDTNPRTVTKATEILAPLPSDAVEKNLDNVLEAVKTVDQTCDFKRCKQKTNMMGSNCGFCKQRFCFKHGLPEVHGCGEAVKRQEREEFMHPLPAKTVQAKEDLKKAQSRLDQKLKQMNLGRKAKPSGGGPSGSKKKGKS
;
A
#
# COMPACT_ATOMS: atom_id res chain seq x y z
N MET A 1 -45.64 14.39 -51.76
CA MET A 1 -46.21 13.85 -50.50
C MET A 1 -45.44 12.57 -50.21
N ALA A 2 -44.71 12.35 -49.13
CA ALA A 2 -44.43 13.12 -47.93
C ALA A 2 -42.97 12.82 -47.52
N SER A 3 -42.28 13.87 -47.08
CA SER A 3 -41.00 13.77 -46.40
C SER A 3 -41.24 13.25 -44.98
N SER A 4 -40.51 12.23 -44.55
CA SER A 4 -40.47 11.83 -43.14
C SER A 4 -39.01 11.66 -42.73
N SER A 5 -38.38 12.78 -42.41
CA SER A 5 -37.13 12.84 -41.68
C SER A 5 -37.41 12.51 -40.22
N SER A 6 -37.03 11.30 -39.79
CA SER A 6 -37.05 10.93 -38.38
C SER A 6 -35.84 11.54 -37.69
N ASN A 7 -36.11 12.59 -36.94
CA ASN A 7 -35.18 13.30 -36.06
C ASN A 7 -35.03 12.47 -34.77
N GLU A 8 -34.04 11.58 -34.68
CA GLU A 8 -33.70 10.96 -33.40
C GLU A 8 -32.78 11.90 -32.62
N ALA A 9 -33.40 12.58 -31.65
CA ALA A 9 -32.74 13.39 -30.65
C ALA A 9 -31.72 12.54 -29.88
N SER A 10 -30.44 12.80 -30.16
CA SER A 10 -29.31 12.27 -29.40
C SER A 10 -29.38 12.80 -27.97
N LYS A 11 -29.97 12.01 -27.06
CA LYS A 11 -29.92 12.29 -25.62
C LYS A 11 -28.45 12.34 -25.22
N GLY A 12 -28.00 13.55 -24.87
CA GLY A 12 -26.65 13.82 -24.43
C GLY A 12 -26.24 12.88 -23.31
N ASN A 13 -25.15 12.16 -23.56
CA ASN A 13 -24.33 11.57 -22.52
C ASN A 13 -23.83 12.74 -21.64
N GLU A 14 -24.48 12.96 -20.49
CA GLU A 14 -23.94 13.83 -19.45
C GLU A 14 -22.68 13.14 -18.89
N GLU A 15 -21.58 13.40 -19.57
CA GLU A 15 -20.25 13.00 -19.17
C GLU A 15 -19.95 13.64 -17.81
N LEU A 16 -19.95 12.81 -16.77
CA LEU A 16 -19.45 13.15 -15.43
C LEU A 16 -17.98 13.53 -15.57
N LYS A 17 -17.72 14.82 -15.79
CA LYS A 17 -16.38 15.40 -15.83
C LYS A 17 -15.82 15.41 -14.42
N LEU A 18 -15.20 14.31 -14.06
CA LEU A 18 -14.31 14.26 -12.91
C LEU A 18 -13.07 15.07 -13.30
N ASP A 19 -12.89 16.23 -12.68
CA ASP A 19 -11.72 17.07 -12.88
C ASP A 19 -10.48 16.37 -12.31
N THR A 20 -9.84 15.54 -13.14
CA THR A 20 -8.55 14.88 -12.88
C THR A 20 -7.37 15.85 -12.90
N ASN A 21 -7.63 17.16 -12.81
CA ASN A 21 -6.59 18.18 -12.89
C ASN A 21 -5.78 18.18 -11.58
N PRO A 22 -4.46 17.89 -11.62
CA PRO A 22 -3.62 17.84 -10.42
C PRO A 22 -3.39 19.22 -9.76
N ARG A 23 -3.99 20.28 -10.32
CA ARG A 23 -4.02 21.63 -9.73
C ARG A 23 -5.14 21.81 -8.70
N THR A 24 -6.24 21.07 -8.84
CA THR A 24 -7.45 21.23 -8.02
C THR A 24 -7.68 20.04 -7.12
N VAL A 25 -7.24 18.83 -7.50
CA VAL A 25 -7.43 17.64 -6.68
C VAL A 25 -6.10 16.98 -6.37
N THR A 26 -5.64 17.17 -5.14
CA THR A 26 -4.39 16.58 -4.61
C THR A 26 -4.65 15.38 -3.71
N LYS A 27 -5.93 15.02 -3.49
CA LYS A 27 -6.33 13.96 -2.59
C LYS A 27 -7.48 13.17 -3.20
N ALA A 28 -7.36 11.85 -3.25
CA ALA A 28 -8.45 10.96 -3.65
C ALA A 28 -9.73 11.20 -2.83
N THR A 29 -9.61 11.64 -1.57
CA THR A 29 -10.74 11.97 -0.68
C THR A 29 -11.55 13.18 -1.14
N GLU A 30 -10.98 14.10 -1.93
CA GLU A 30 -11.70 15.27 -2.46
C GLU A 30 -12.48 14.93 -3.74
N ILE A 31 -12.09 13.86 -4.44
CA ILE A 31 -12.86 13.29 -5.58
C ILE A 31 -14.10 12.53 -5.08
N LEU A 32 -14.07 12.07 -3.82
CA LEU A 32 -15.06 11.19 -3.19
C LEU A 32 -16.08 11.93 -2.31
N ALA A 33 -16.19 13.26 -2.37
CA ALA A 33 -17.33 13.96 -1.79
C ALA A 33 -18.64 13.33 -2.31
N PRO A 34 -19.66 13.13 -1.45
CA PRO A 34 -20.58 12.00 -1.51
C PRO A 34 -21.35 11.98 -2.82
N LEU A 35 -20.81 11.25 -3.80
CA LEU A 35 -21.49 11.01 -5.07
C LEU A 35 -22.69 10.11 -4.76
N PRO A 36 -23.89 10.41 -5.29
CA PRO A 36 -25.05 9.54 -5.11
C PRO A 36 -24.72 8.15 -5.68
N SER A 37 -24.98 7.11 -4.87
CA SER A 37 -24.67 5.69 -5.17
C SER A 37 -25.08 5.28 -6.58
N ASP A 38 -26.21 5.80 -7.04
CA ASP A 38 -26.87 5.38 -8.27
C ASP A 38 -26.15 5.87 -9.54
N ALA A 39 -25.35 6.94 -9.43
CA ALA A 39 -24.51 7.46 -10.51
C ALA A 39 -23.13 6.79 -10.54
N VAL A 40 -22.66 6.35 -9.37
CA VAL A 40 -21.40 5.60 -9.22
C VAL A 40 -21.56 4.19 -9.81
N GLU A 41 -22.66 3.49 -9.53
CA GLU A 41 -22.90 2.14 -10.06
C GLU A 41 -22.96 2.09 -11.60
N LYS A 42 -23.46 3.14 -12.24
CA LYS A 42 -23.55 3.23 -13.72
C LYS A 42 -22.24 3.66 -14.39
N ASN A 43 -21.29 4.20 -13.62
CA ASN A 43 -20.03 4.76 -14.13
C ASN A 43 -18.80 4.25 -13.34
N LEU A 44 -18.90 3.05 -12.77
CA LEU A 44 -17.84 2.46 -11.93
C LEU A 44 -16.50 2.44 -12.65
N ASP A 45 -16.48 2.07 -13.93
CA ASP A 45 -15.26 2.00 -14.73
C ASP A 45 -14.57 3.36 -14.86
N ASN A 46 -15.33 4.42 -15.09
CA ASN A 46 -14.82 5.79 -15.19
C ASN A 46 -14.24 6.27 -13.85
N VAL A 47 -14.89 5.94 -12.73
CA VAL A 47 -14.40 6.27 -11.38
C VAL A 47 -13.11 5.50 -11.06
N LEU A 48 -13.06 4.20 -11.39
CA LEU A 48 -11.88 3.36 -11.19
C LEU A 48 -10.70 3.85 -12.02
N GLU A 49 -10.93 4.28 -13.27
CA GLU A 49 -9.90 4.89 -14.10
C GLU A 49 -9.42 6.22 -13.52
N ALA A 50 -10.33 7.10 -13.07
CA ALA A 50 -9.96 8.36 -12.43
C ALA A 50 -9.07 8.13 -11.19
N VAL A 51 -9.44 7.21 -10.30
CA VAL A 51 -8.62 6.89 -9.10
C VAL A 51 -7.26 6.34 -9.50
N LYS A 52 -7.20 5.41 -10.46
CA LYS A 52 -5.92 4.89 -10.98
C LYS A 52 -5.02 5.99 -11.53
N THR A 53 -5.58 6.99 -12.22
CA THR A 53 -4.78 8.10 -12.75
C THR A 53 -4.21 8.97 -11.64
N VAL A 54 -4.99 9.24 -10.59
CA VAL A 54 -4.56 10.05 -9.44
C VAL A 54 -3.44 9.32 -8.68
N ASP A 55 -3.61 8.03 -8.38
CA ASP A 55 -2.60 7.20 -7.69
C ASP A 55 -1.29 7.06 -8.50
N GLN A 56 -1.36 7.19 -9.82
CA GLN A 56 -0.20 7.12 -10.72
C GLN A 56 0.40 8.49 -11.04
N THR A 57 -0.07 9.56 -10.41
CA THR A 57 0.50 10.91 -10.55
C THR A 57 1.21 11.34 -9.27
N CYS A 58 1.97 12.42 -9.36
CA CYS A 58 2.65 13.01 -8.21
C CYS A 58 1.69 13.98 -7.51
N ASP A 59 1.50 13.82 -6.20
CA ASP A 59 0.57 14.64 -5.40
C ASP A 59 1.04 16.10 -5.14
N PHE A 60 2.12 16.53 -5.81
CA PHE A 60 2.63 17.89 -5.66
C PHE A 60 1.85 18.85 -6.58
N LYS A 61 1.26 19.92 -6.02
CA LYS A 61 0.35 20.88 -6.70
C LYS A 61 0.78 21.40 -8.08
N ARG A 62 2.09 21.40 -8.36
CA ARG A 62 2.67 21.90 -9.62
C ARG A 62 3.28 20.79 -10.50
N CYS A 63 3.26 19.55 -10.06
CA CYS A 63 3.88 18.42 -10.73
C CYS A 63 2.83 17.60 -11.49
N LYS A 64 3.12 17.26 -12.75
CA LYS A 64 2.30 16.34 -13.58
C LYS A 64 3.05 15.07 -13.96
N GLN A 65 4.14 14.76 -13.25
CA GLN A 65 4.96 13.59 -13.53
C GLN A 65 4.20 12.33 -13.12
N LYS A 66 4.16 11.35 -14.01
CA LYS A 66 3.61 10.03 -13.71
C LYS A 66 4.57 9.28 -12.81
N THR A 67 4.08 8.78 -11.69
CA THR A 67 4.82 8.01 -10.69
C THR A 67 4.71 6.51 -10.92
N ASN A 68 3.93 6.03 -11.91
CA ASN A 68 3.65 4.61 -12.19
C ASN A 68 4.88 3.69 -11.98
N MET A 69 5.94 3.91 -12.75
CA MET A 69 7.15 3.08 -12.70
C MET A 69 8.09 3.46 -11.53
N MET A 70 8.20 4.74 -11.22
CA MET A 70 9.24 5.28 -10.35
C MET A 70 8.65 6.39 -9.47
N GLY A 71 8.21 6.01 -8.27
CA GLY A 71 7.67 6.92 -7.27
C GLY A 71 7.87 6.36 -5.87
N SER A 72 8.01 7.26 -4.89
CA SER A 72 8.13 6.93 -3.48
C SER A 72 6.94 7.48 -2.71
N ASN A 73 6.52 6.73 -1.70
CA ASN A 73 5.44 7.14 -0.79
C ASN A 73 6.07 7.77 0.46
N CYS A 74 5.54 8.90 0.91
CA CYS A 74 6.01 9.54 2.13
C CYS A 74 5.51 8.80 3.37
N GLY A 75 6.37 8.52 4.35
CA GLY A 75 6.01 7.83 5.60
C GLY A 75 5.03 8.61 6.50
N PHE A 76 4.93 9.92 6.33
CA PHE A 76 4.12 10.80 7.17
C PHE A 76 2.72 11.04 6.56
N CYS A 77 2.67 11.58 5.34
CA CYS A 77 1.40 11.90 4.67
C CYS A 77 0.85 10.76 3.80
N LYS A 78 1.62 9.68 3.60
CA LYS A 78 1.25 8.49 2.79
C LYS A 78 0.86 8.79 1.34
N GLN A 79 1.20 9.98 0.85
CA GLN A 79 1.01 10.42 -0.52
C GLN A 79 2.16 9.93 -1.42
N ARG A 80 1.93 9.86 -2.73
CA ARG A 80 2.91 9.36 -3.71
C ARG A 80 3.54 10.51 -4.49
N PHE A 81 4.86 10.51 -4.54
CA PHE A 81 5.64 11.56 -5.18
C PHE A 81 6.64 11.00 -6.19
N CYS A 82 7.01 11.83 -7.18
CA CYS A 82 8.15 11.53 -8.05
C CYS A 82 9.46 11.82 -7.32
N PHE A 83 10.59 11.31 -7.80
CA PHE A 83 11.90 11.49 -7.14
C PHE A 83 12.30 12.95 -6.89
N LYS A 84 11.80 13.90 -7.70
CA LYS A 84 12.05 15.34 -7.49
C LYS A 84 11.31 15.92 -6.29
N HIS A 85 10.15 15.34 -5.92
CA HIS A 85 9.29 15.83 -4.83
C HIS A 85 9.12 14.81 -3.69
N GLY A 86 9.83 13.67 -3.76
CA GLY A 86 9.79 12.61 -2.76
C GLY A 86 10.44 12.98 -1.42
N LEU A 87 11.22 14.07 -1.38
CA LEU A 87 11.80 14.56 -0.14
C LEU A 87 10.71 15.22 0.73
N PRO A 88 10.64 14.88 2.03
CA PRO A 88 9.67 15.45 2.96
C PRO A 88 9.75 16.98 3.08
N GLU A 89 10.94 17.57 2.94
CA GLU A 89 11.15 19.02 2.91
C GLU A 89 10.39 19.71 1.77
N VAL A 90 10.26 19.05 0.61
CA VAL A 90 9.71 19.67 -0.60
C VAL A 90 8.18 19.74 -0.57
N HIS A 91 7.53 18.73 0.03
CA HIS A 91 6.07 18.66 0.12
C HIS A 91 5.52 19.00 1.51
N GLY A 92 6.36 19.53 2.42
CA GLY A 92 5.94 20.08 3.71
C GLY A 92 5.82 19.07 4.85
N CYS A 93 6.28 17.83 4.67
CA CYS A 93 6.40 16.85 5.76
C CYS A 93 7.73 16.95 6.53
N GLY A 94 8.61 17.88 6.17
CA GLY A 94 9.93 18.06 6.79
C GLY A 94 9.88 18.33 8.29
N GLU A 95 8.88 19.08 8.78
CA GLU A 95 8.74 19.34 10.21
C GLU A 95 8.44 18.07 11.03
N ALA A 96 7.65 17.16 10.46
CA ALA A 96 7.33 15.89 11.11
C ALA A 96 8.55 14.97 11.20
N VAL A 97 9.35 14.91 10.13
CA VAL A 97 10.64 14.19 10.11
C VAL A 97 11.59 14.78 11.16
N LYS A 98 11.77 16.09 11.14
CA LYS A 98 12.67 16.80 12.05
C LYS A 98 12.28 16.59 13.52
N ARG A 99 10.97 16.51 13.81
CA ARG A 99 10.50 16.20 15.16
C ARG A 99 10.82 14.76 15.54
N GLN A 100 10.53 13.79 14.67
CA GLN A 100 10.83 12.39 14.92
C GLN A 100 12.34 12.16 15.11
N GLU A 101 13.17 12.67 14.21
CA GLU A 101 14.62 12.55 14.30
C GLU A 101 15.17 13.26 15.56
N ARG A 102 14.59 14.40 15.95
CA ARG A 102 14.95 15.06 17.21
C ARG A 102 14.59 14.22 18.41
N GLU A 103 13.41 13.61 18.44
CA GLU A 103 12.98 12.74 19.54
C GLU A 103 13.90 11.51 19.64
N GLU A 104 14.24 10.90 18.51
CA GLU A 104 15.20 9.79 18.43
C GLU A 104 16.62 10.20 18.86
N PHE A 105 17.06 11.39 18.46
CA PHE A 105 18.40 11.90 18.79
C PHE A 105 18.52 12.39 20.24
N MET A 106 17.48 13.03 20.80
CA MET A 106 17.45 13.53 22.17
C MET A 106 17.27 12.40 23.20
N HIS A 107 16.64 11.30 22.81
CA HIS A 107 16.48 10.11 23.64
C HIS A 107 17.21 8.90 23.02
N PRO A 108 18.56 8.93 22.95
CA PRO A 108 19.30 7.78 22.51
C PRO A 108 19.00 6.63 23.48
N LEU A 109 18.47 5.54 22.93
CA LEU A 109 18.23 4.32 23.69
C LEU A 109 19.54 3.92 24.38
N PRO A 110 19.57 3.75 25.71
CA PRO A 110 20.81 3.37 26.39
C PRO A 110 21.31 2.05 25.80
N ALA A 111 22.63 1.91 25.61
CA ALA A 111 23.23 0.78 24.89
C ALA A 111 22.72 -0.60 25.36
N LYS A 112 22.44 -0.74 26.66
CA LYS A 112 21.84 -1.93 27.28
C LYS A 112 20.45 -2.27 26.72
N THR A 113 19.61 -1.27 26.43
CA THR A 113 18.29 -1.47 25.83
C THR A 113 18.36 -1.80 24.34
N VAL A 114 19.38 -1.33 23.62
CA VAL A 114 19.61 -1.71 22.22
C VAL A 114 20.00 -3.19 22.14
N GLN A 115 20.95 -3.63 22.96
CA GLN A 115 21.34 -5.04 23.07
C GLN A 115 20.17 -5.93 23.48
N ALA A 116 19.40 -5.52 24.51
CA ALA A 116 18.22 -6.26 24.95
C ALA A 116 17.17 -6.43 23.83
N LYS A 117 16.95 -5.39 23.00
CA LYS A 117 16.04 -5.47 21.84
C LYS A 117 16.56 -6.43 20.76
N GLU A 118 17.87 -6.43 20.50
CA GLU A 118 18.48 -7.37 19.56
C GLU A 118 18.39 -8.81 20.04
N ASP A 119 18.63 -9.05 21.33
CA ASP A 119 18.53 -10.37 21.94
C ASP A 119 17.08 -10.86 21.94
N LEU A 120 16.11 -9.98 22.20
CA LEU A 120 14.69 -10.29 22.08
C LEU A 120 14.33 -10.70 20.63
N LYS A 121 14.77 -9.94 19.63
CA LYS A 121 14.53 -10.27 18.21
C LYS A 121 15.15 -11.61 17.82
N LYS A 122 16.36 -11.91 18.31
CA LYS A 122 17.02 -13.23 18.11
C LYS A 122 16.27 -14.36 18.81
N ALA A 123 15.76 -14.12 20.02
CA ALA A 123 14.95 -15.10 20.74
C ALA A 123 13.62 -15.38 20.02
N GLN A 124 12.94 -14.34 19.50
CA GLN A 124 11.72 -14.47 18.71
C GLN A 124 11.95 -15.27 17.43
N SER A 125 13.01 -14.97 16.67
CA SER A 125 13.29 -15.70 15.41
C SER A 125 13.61 -17.17 15.65
N ARG A 126 14.34 -17.50 16.72
CA ARG A 126 14.58 -18.90 17.14
C ARG A 126 13.29 -19.61 17.53
N LEU A 127 12.40 -18.92 18.23
CA LEU A 127 11.08 -19.44 18.59
C LEU A 127 10.24 -19.73 17.34
N ASP A 128 10.20 -18.81 16.38
CA ASP A 128 9.49 -18.99 15.11
C ASP A 128 10.04 -20.15 14.29
N GLN A 129 11.37 -20.32 14.24
CA GLN A 129 12.00 -21.46 13.59
C GLN A 129 11.60 -22.78 14.25
N LYS A 130 11.60 -22.83 15.59
CA LYS A 130 11.19 -24.02 16.36
C LYS A 130 9.71 -24.35 16.16
N LEU A 131 8.84 -23.33 16.11
CA LEU A 131 7.43 -23.50 15.78
C LEU A 131 7.27 -24.04 14.35
N LYS A 132 7.99 -23.52 13.37
CA LYS A 132 7.97 -24.05 11.99
C LYS A 132 8.41 -25.51 11.94
N GLN A 133 9.49 -25.88 12.65
CA GLN A 133 9.97 -27.27 12.71
C GLN A 133 8.94 -28.21 13.36
N MET A 134 8.31 -27.80 14.47
CA MET A 134 7.26 -28.59 15.11
C MET A 134 6.02 -28.73 14.22
N ASN A 135 5.64 -27.68 13.49
CA ASN A 135 4.54 -27.74 12.52
C ASN A 135 4.86 -28.70 11.35
N LEU A 136 6.09 -28.72 10.86
CA LEU A 136 6.52 -29.67 9.83
C LEU A 136 6.52 -31.12 10.35
N GLY A 137 7.00 -31.36 11.58
CA GLY A 137 6.97 -32.69 12.21
C GLY A 137 5.56 -33.24 12.44
N ARG A 138 4.57 -32.36 12.70
CA ARG A 138 3.14 -32.75 12.78
C ARG A 138 2.54 -33.08 11.42
N LYS A 139 3.00 -32.42 10.35
CA LYS A 139 2.55 -32.65 8.95
C LYS A 139 3.25 -33.83 8.28
N ALA A 140 4.47 -34.16 8.70
CA ALA A 140 5.31 -35.21 8.13
C ALA A 140 5.05 -36.61 8.66
N LYS A 141 3.99 -36.82 9.47
CA LYS A 141 3.51 -38.17 9.76
C LYS A 141 2.46 -38.51 8.69
N PRO A 142 2.80 -39.26 7.62
CA PRO A 142 1.76 -39.87 6.81
C PRO A 142 0.92 -40.74 7.75
N SER A 143 -0.41 -40.61 7.65
CA SER A 143 -1.34 -41.59 8.18
C SER A 143 -1.06 -42.94 7.50
N GLY A 144 -0.20 -43.75 8.09
CA GLY A 144 0.12 -45.09 7.60
C GLY A 144 1.47 -45.61 8.11
N GLY A 145 1.45 -46.59 9.00
CA GLY A 145 2.60 -47.44 9.34
C GLY A 145 3.16 -47.26 10.76
N GLY A 146 3.10 -48.34 11.55
CA GLY A 146 3.48 -48.43 12.97
C GLY A 146 4.99 -48.32 13.29
N PRO A 147 5.36 -48.48 14.58
CA PRO A 147 6.71 -48.17 15.06
C PRO A 147 7.67 -49.36 14.84
N SER A 148 8.78 -49.14 14.14
CA SER A 148 9.89 -50.09 14.09
C SER A 148 11.06 -49.60 14.96
N GLY A 149 11.33 -50.34 16.03
CA GLY A 149 12.43 -50.10 16.95
C GLY A 149 13.79 -50.35 16.31
N SER A 150 14.72 -49.41 16.50
CA SER A 150 16.09 -49.49 15.99
C SER A 150 16.95 -50.37 16.91
N LYS A 151 17.34 -51.54 16.40
CA LYS A 151 18.16 -52.55 17.08
C LYS A 151 19.63 -52.08 17.15
N LYS A 152 20.11 -51.74 18.35
CA LYS A 152 21.53 -51.41 18.63
C LYS A 152 22.34 -52.72 18.70
N LYS A 153 23.14 -53.03 17.68
CA LYS A 153 24.14 -54.12 17.73
C LYS A 153 25.39 -53.61 18.46
N GLY A 154 25.67 -54.21 19.62
CA GLY A 154 26.99 -54.13 20.26
C GLY A 154 28.02 -54.95 19.47
N LYS A 155 29.27 -54.49 19.50
CA LYS A 155 30.42 -55.19 18.91
C LYS A 155 31.41 -55.46 20.03
N SER A 156 31.61 -56.75 20.29
CA SER A 156 32.64 -57.33 21.14
C SER A 156 34.03 -57.20 20.49
#